data_AF-A0A2H6GSG1-F1
#
_entry.id   AF-A0A2H6GSG1-F1
#
_cell.length_a   1.000
_cell.length_b   1.000
_cell.length_c   1.000
_cell.angle_alpha   90.00
_cell.angle_beta   90.00
_cell.angle_gamma   90.00
#
_symmetry.space_group_name_H-M   'P 1'
#
loop_
_entity.id
_entity.type
_entity.pdbx_description
1 polymer ?
#
loop_
_entity_poly.entity_id
_entity_poly.type
_entity_poly.pdbx_seq_one_letter_code
_entity_poly.pdbx_strand_id
1 'polypeptide(L)'
;MSTSTGTQKKKYPADFVKAVKDEYPDWELLHKYLDEESDSVSLCLDDARKLSMSPDDIVLAFKEGLQSDVLEAAETAVRREKLYRWYNEIYSDWKKSKRQ
;
A
#
# COMPACT_ATOMS: atom_id res chain seq x y z
N MET A 1 9.64 -23.32 32.75
CA MET A 1 9.19 -23.87 31.45
C MET A 1 8.64 -22.71 30.64
N SER A 2 9.42 -22.16 29.71
CA SER A 2 9.00 -21.03 28.89
C SER A 2 8.30 -21.55 27.63
N THR A 3 6.98 -21.40 27.57
CA THR A 3 6.19 -21.69 26.36
C THR A 3 6.43 -20.57 25.35
N SER A 4 7.43 -20.74 24.49
CA SER A 4 7.55 -19.95 23.26
C SER A 4 6.47 -20.44 22.29
N THR A 5 5.31 -19.81 22.31
CA THR A 5 4.32 -19.91 21.22
C THR A 5 4.94 -19.22 20.01
N GLY A 6 5.59 -20.00 19.15
CA GLY A 6 6.11 -19.56 17.87
C GLY A 6 4.95 -19.20 16.94
N THR A 7 4.43 -17.98 17.08
CA THR A 7 3.56 -17.39 16.07
C THR A 7 4.41 -17.21 14.82
N GLN A 8 4.21 -18.05 13.79
CA GLN A 8 4.84 -17.83 12.48
C GLN A 8 4.52 -16.41 12.03
N LYS A 9 5.55 -15.55 11.99
CA LYS A 9 5.41 -14.15 11.61
C LYS A 9 5.08 -14.05 10.11
N LYS A 10 4.24 -13.08 9.75
CA LYS A 10 3.80 -12.82 8.37
C LYS A 10 4.95 -12.22 7.57
N LYS A 11 5.81 -13.04 6.99
CA LYS A 11 6.89 -12.48 6.18
C LYS A 11 6.36 -11.99 4.83
N TYR A 12 6.46 -10.67 4.60
CA TYR A 12 6.16 -10.09 3.29
C TYR A 12 7.18 -10.56 2.23
N PRO A 13 6.74 -10.82 0.98
CA PRO A 13 7.66 -11.04 -0.14
C PRO A 13 8.62 -9.86 -0.33
N ALA A 14 9.89 -10.15 -0.63
CA ALA A 14 10.94 -9.12 -0.71
C ALA A 14 10.73 -8.14 -1.88
N ASP A 15 10.16 -8.64 -2.98
CA ASP A 15 9.75 -7.87 -4.14
C ASP A 15 8.59 -6.91 -3.81
N PHE A 16 7.61 -7.36 -3.03
CA PHE A 16 6.56 -6.48 -2.50
C PHE A 16 7.13 -5.37 -1.63
N VAL A 17 7.98 -5.71 -0.66
CA VAL A 17 8.62 -4.72 0.23
C VAL A 17 9.40 -3.69 -0.59
N LYS A 18 10.20 -4.15 -1.57
CA LYS A 18 10.95 -3.26 -2.46
C LYS A 18 10.00 -2.33 -3.24
N ALA A 19 8.95 -2.86 -3.86
CA ALA A 19 8.01 -2.08 -4.64
C ALA A 19 7.30 -1.01 -3.79
N VAL A 20 6.95 -1.32 -2.54
CA VAL A 20 6.36 -0.34 -1.62
C VAL A 20 7.38 0.72 -1.21
N LYS A 21 8.61 0.34 -0.87
CA LYS A 21 9.67 1.32 -0.50
C LYS A 21 10.05 2.23 -1.67
N ASP A 22 10.04 1.72 -2.90
CA ASP A 22 10.31 2.51 -4.10
C ASP A 22 9.20 3.54 -4.40
N GLU A 23 7.93 3.20 -4.13
CA GLU A 23 6.79 4.12 -4.33
C GLU A 23 6.67 5.15 -3.19
N TYR A 24 7.16 4.83 -1.98
CA TYR A 24 7.07 5.69 -0.80
C TYR A 24 8.41 5.91 -0.09
N PRO A 25 9.45 6.40 -0.78
CA PRO A 25 10.82 6.44 -0.25
C PRO A 25 10.95 7.23 1.07
N ASP A 26 10.12 8.25 1.25
CA ASP A 26 10.19 9.15 2.41
C ASP A 26 9.19 8.78 3.52
N TRP A 27 8.44 7.68 3.39
CA TRP A 27 7.43 7.29 4.39
C TRP A 27 8.00 6.33 5.43
N GLU A 28 8.83 6.86 6.33
CA GLU A 28 9.54 6.09 7.37
C GLU A 28 8.63 5.18 8.20
N LEU A 29 7.43 5.64 8.54
CA LEU A 29 6.47 4.87 9.33
C LEU A 29 5.98 3.62 8.57
N LEU A 30 5.69 3.74 7.27
CA LEU A 30 5.31 2.61 6.43
C LEU A 30 6.47 1.63 6.31
N HIS A 31 7.71 2.12 6.15
CA HIS A 31 8.90 1.28 6.12
C HIS A 31 9.08 0.47 7.40
N LYS A 32 8.90 1.12 8.56
CA LYS A 32 8.92 0.45 9.85
C LYS A 32 7.86 -0.63 9.94
N TYR A 33 6.63 -0.38 9.50
CA TYR A 33 5.57 -1.39 9.51
C TYR A 33 5.84 -2.57 8.58
N LEU A 34 6.51 -2.35 7.44
CA LEU A 34 6.96 -3.44 6.56
C LEU A 34 8.03 -4.29 7.25
N ASP A 35 9.02 -3.65 7.89
CA ASP A 35 10.14 -4.34 8.54
C ASP A 35 9.68 -5.11 9.81
N GLU A 36 8.64 -4.61 10.50
CA GLU A 36 8.01 -5.25 11.65
C GLU A 36 6.94 -6.29 11.27
N GLU A 37 6.66 -6.47 9.97
CA GLU A 37 5.60 -7.37 9.47
C GLU A 37 4.20 -7.03 10.04
N SER A 38 3.94 -5.73 10.25
CA SER A 38 2.74 -5.22 10.90
C SER A 38 1.52 -5.22 9.96
N ASP A 39 0.35 -5.53 10.51
CA ASP A 39 -0.93 -5.41 9.78
C ASP A 39 -1.31 -3.94 9.51
N SER A 40 -0.67 -2.98 10.18
CA SER A 40 -0.84 -1.54 9.92
C SER A 40 -0.44 -1.13 8.51
N VAL A 41 0.35 -1.95 7.79
CA VAL A 41 0.65 -1.75 6.35
C VAL A 41 -0.64 -1.63 5.54
N SER A 42 -1.67 -2.43 5.87
CA SER A 42 -2.97 -2.39 5.16
C SER A 42 -3.64 -1.03 5.26
N LEU A 43 -3.60 -0.39 6.42
CA LEU A 43 -4.21 0.92 6.67
C LEU A 43 -3.49 2.01 5.90
N CYS A 44 -2.15 1.99 5.89
CA CYS A 44 -1.35 2.93 5.11
C CYS A 44 -1.63 2.81 3.61
N LEU A 45 -1.64 1.59 3.07
CA LEU A 45 -1.86 1.37 1.64
C LEU A 45 -3.32 1.65 1.21
N ASP A 46 -4.31 1.34 2.04
CA ASP A 46 -5.71 1.63 1.75
C ASP A 46 -5.99 3.14 1.67
N ASP A 47 -5.32 3.92 2.51
CA ASP A 47 -5.46 5.37 2.45
C ASP A 47 -4.69 5.96 1.26
N ALA A 48 -3.44 5.53 1.07
CA ALA A 48 -2.54 6.08 0.07
C ALA A 48 -2.97 5.80 -1.38
N ARG A 49 -3.75 4.74 -1.64
CA ARG A 49 -4.23 4.39 -3.00
C ARG A 49 -5.30 5.35 -3.53
N LYS A 50 -5.91 6.16 -2.67
CA LYS A 50 -6.96 7.09 -3.08
C LYS A 50 -6.37 8.19 -3.96
N LEU A 51 -7.20 8.74 -4.84
CA LEU A 51 -6.82 9.92 -5.62
C LEU A 51 -6.51 11.09 -4.68
N SER A 52 -5.36 11.73 -4.87
CA SER A 52 -4.93 12.86 -4.05
C SER A 52 -5.66 14.17 -4.38
N MET A 53 -6.50 14.17 -5.41
CA MET A 53 -7.28 15.31 -5.86
C MET A 53 -8.75 15.16 -5.46
N SER A 54 -9.36 16.25 -5.01
CA SER A 54 -10.81 16.30 -4.83
C SER A 54 -11.53 16.49 -6.17
N PRO A 55 -12.85 16.21 -6.25
CA PRO A 55 -13.64 16.52 -7.43
C PRO A 55 -13.58 17.98 -7.87
N ASP A 56 -13.50 18.91 -6.91
CA ASP A 56 -13.43 20.36 -7.20
C ASP A 56 -12.08 20.72 -7.85
N ASP A 57 -10.97 20.15 -7.37
CA ASP A 57 -9.64 20.35 -7.96
C ASP A 57 -9.57 19.82 -9.39
N ILE A 58 -10.22 18.68 -9.66
CA ILE A 58 -10.29 18.11 -11.00
C ILE A 58 -11.04 19.06 -11.94
N VAL A 59 -12.21 19.56 -11.52
CA VAL A 59 -12.99 20.51 -12.33
C VAL A 59 -12.20 21.79 -12.59
N LEU A 60 -11.47 22.30 -11.59
CA LEU A 60 -10.61 23.47 -11.75
C LEU A 60 -9.49 23.21 -12.76
N ALA A 61 -8.78 22.09 -12.63
CA ALA A 61 -7.71 21.72 -13.54
C ALA A 61 -8.19 21.62 -15.00
N PHE A 62 -9.39 21.07 -15.25
CA PHE A 62 -9.97 21.05 -16.59
C PHE A 62 -10.30 22.46 -17.13
N LYS A 63 -10.75 23.38 -16.29
CA LYS A 63 -11.02 24.78 -16.69
C LYS A 63 -9.75 25.56 -16.99
N GLU A 64 -8.67 25.27 -16.26
CA GLU A 64 -7.39 25.97 -16.39
C GLU A 64 -6.45 25.34 -17.42
N GLY A 65 -6.83 24.20 -18.03
CA GLY A 65 -5.99 23.52 -19.01
C GLY A 65 -4.84 22.72 -18.39
N LEU A 66 -5.00 22.29 -17.14
CA LEU A 66 -4.05 21.50 -16.35
C LEU A 66 -4.41 20.00 -16.36
N GLN A 67 -4.86 19.47 -17.50
CA GLN A 67 -5.28 18.06 -17.57
C GLN A 67 -4.11 17.09 -17.36
N SER A 68 -2.87 17.51 -17.61
CA SER A 68 -1.66 16.74 -17.31
C SER A 68 -1.56 16.37 -15.84
N ASP A 69 -1.92 17.30 -14.96
CA ASP A 69 -1.77 17.14 -13.51
C ASP A 69 -2.80 16.16 -12.97
N VAL A 70 -4.02 16.21 -13.54
CA VAL A 70 -5.07 15.22 -13.28
C VAL A 70 -4.63 13.83 -13.73
N LEU A 71 -3.99 13.72 -14.89
CA LEU A 71 -3.48 12.45 -15.40
C LEU A 71 -2.37 11.90 -14.49
N GLU A 72 -1.41 12.72 -14.08
CA GLU A 72 -0.31 12.31 -13.19
C GLU A 72 -0.84 11.82 -11.83
N ALA A 73 -1.81 12.55 -11.25
CA ALA A 73 -2.47 12.14 -10.00
C ALA A 73 -3.20 10.80 -10.16
N ALA A 74 -3.91 10.60 -11.28
CA ALA A 74 -4.60 9.36 -11.58
C ALA A 74 -3.65 8.18 -11.78
N GLU A 75 -2.55 8.37 -12.53
CA GLU A 75 -1.53 7.34 -12.74
C GLU A 75 -0.87 6.94 -11.42
N THR A 76 -0.61 7.90 -10.55
CA THR A 76 -0.09 7.65 -9.21
C THR A 76 -1.08 6.83 -8.38
N ALA A 77 -2.36 7.19 -8.34
CA ALA A 77 -3.39 6.40 -7.67
C ALA A 77 -3.47 4.96 -8.23
N VAL A 78 -3.33 4.78 -9.55
CA VAL A 78 -3.30 3.45 -10.18
C VAL A 78 -2.10 2.61 -9.73
N ARG A 79 -0.89 3.19 -9.66
CA ARG A 79 0.30 2.46 -9.15
C ARG A 79 0.09 2.02 -7.70
N ARG A 80 -0.45 2.90 -6.86
CA ARG A 80 -0.71 2.63 -5.45
C ARG A 80 -1.83 1.61 -5.21
N GLU A 81 -2.90 1.65 -6.02
CA GLU A 81 -3.96 0.63 -6.01
C GLU A 81 -3.41 -0.77 -6.32
N LYS A 82 -2.45 -0.89 -7.24
CA LYS A 82 -1.79 -2.18 -7.53
C LYS A 82 -1.04 -2.73 -6.31
N LEU A 83 -0.32 -1.87 -5.58
CA LEU A 83 0.36 -2.28 -4.34
C LEU A 83 -0.64 -2.74 -3.27
N TYR A 84 -1.75 -2.03 -3.11
CA TYR A 84 -2.80 -2.42 -2.16
C TYR A 84 -3.45 -3.77 -2.53
N ARG A 85 -3.71 -4.01 -3.82
CA ARG A 85 -4.23 -5.32 -4.28
C ARG A 85 -3.23 -6.45 -4.03
N TRP A 86 -1.95 -6.21 -4.31
CA TRP A 86 -0.91 -7.20 -4.05
C TRP A 86 -0.81 -7.54 -2.55
N TYR A 87 -0.92 -6.54 -1.68
CA TYR A 87 -1.03 -6.77 -0.23
C TYR A 87 -2.22 -7.70 0.11
N ASN A 88 -3.40 -7.43 -0.44
CA ASN A 88 -4.60 -8.22 -0.18
C ASN A 88 -4.46 -9.67 -0.64
N GLU A 89 -3.76 -9.92 -1.75
CA GLU A 89 -3.43 -11.28 -2.21
C GLU A 89 -2.52 -12.01 -1.21
N ILE A 90 -1.43 -11.37 -0.78
CA ILE A 90 -0.52 -11.91 0.25
C ILE A 90 -1.29 -12.25 1.53
N TYR A 91 -2.13 -11.31 2.00
CA TYR A 91 -2.94 -11.50 3.21
C TYR A 91 -3.95 -12.64 3.05
N SER A 92 -4.62 -12.73 1.89
CA SER A 92 -5.58 -13.79 1.58
C SER A 92 -4.93 -15.17 1.60
N ASP A 93 -3.75 -15.31 0.98
CA ASP A 93 -3.03 -16.58 0.93
C ASP A 93 -2.53 -17.02 2.30
N TRP A 94 -2.04 -16.09 3.12
CA TRP A 94 -1.71 -16.37 4.51
C TRP A 94 -2.94 -16.82 5.33
N LYS A 95 -4.11 -16.19 5.12
CA LYS A 95 -5.34 -16.60 5.80
C LYS A 95 -5.79 -18.00 5.39
N LYS A 96 -5.58 -18.40 4.13
CA LYS A 96 -5.88 -19.74 3.63
C LYS A 96 -4.92 -20.78 4.22
N SER A 97 -3.61 -20.48 4.29
CA SER A 97 -2.61 -21.43 4.80
C SER A 97 -2.81 -21.78 6.28
N LYS A 98 -3.38 -20.87 7.07
CA LYS A 98 -3.76 -21.12 8.48
C LYS A 98 -5.01 -21.98 8.69
N ARG A 99 -5.76 -22.29 7.63
CA ARG A 99 -7.01 -23.08 7.71
C ARG A 99 -6.83 -24.54 7.32
N GLN A 100 -5.63 -24.92 6.85
CA GLN A 100 -5.23 -26.29 6.53
C GLN A 100 -4.46 -26.89 7.71
#